data_AF-A0A351K013-F1
#
_entry.id   AF-A0A351K013-F1
#
_cell.length_a   1.000
_cell.length_b   1.000
_cell.length_c   1.000
_cell.angle_alpha   90.00
_cell.angle_beta   90.00
_cell.angle_gamma   90.00
#
_symmetry.space_group_name_H-M   'P 1'
#
loop_
_entity.id
_entity.type
_entity.pdbx_description
1 polymer ?
#
loop_
_entity_poly.entity_id
_entity_poly.type
_entity_poly.pdbx_seq_one_letter_code
_entity_poly.pdbx_strand_id
1 'polypeptide(L)'
;MQRANIHDMHAAVRADRGFDVIIIVSSDRDQADFWQSRLEASRGSVTSRRAQIISLDEDWPGGAGQLLGTLYAWEKAQANCSLHEILQSGKSVAMYHTAGRGMRMAPLPAAEANNKSAIKLPRLIEIDGRKTALTILEGVIFQTGPFATSRRGRLCVFWGDQIFIPSRPVDFEGKHHAEILSIRAEIPLDEETW
;
A
#
# COMPACT_ATOMS: atom_id res chain seq x y z
N MET A 1 -12.17 -19.00 6.65
CA MET A 1 -11.53 -18.27 5.52
C MET A 1 -10.83 -17.00 5.98
N GLN A 2 -11.52 -16.04 6.61
CA GLN A 2 -10.90 -14.78 7.11
C GLN A 2 -9.69 -15.00 8.04
N ARG A 3 -9.76 -15.98 8.96
CA ARG A 3 -8.62 -16.35 9.83
C ARG A 3 -7.40 -16.85 9.05
N ALA A 4 -7.58 -17.49 7.90
CA ALA A 4 -6.49 -17.94 7.04
C ALA A 4 -5.80 -16.75 6.37
N ASN A 5 -6.57 -15.78 5.86
CA ASN A 5 -6.00 -14.56 5.27
C ASN A 5 -5.22 -13.73 6.29
N ILE A 6 -5.68 -13.63 7.54
CA ILE A 6 -4.92 -13.00 8.63
C ILE A 6 -3.59 -13.74 8.86
N HIS A 7 -3.62 -15.07 8.90
CA HIS A 7 -2.41 -15.87 9.00
C HIS A 7 -1.45 -15.59 7.83
N ASP A 8 -1.96 -15.46 6.61
CA ASP A 8 -1.17 -15.17 5.42
C ASP A 8 -0.57 -13.77 5.46
N MET A 9 -1.27 -12.77 6.01
CA MET A 9 -0.72 -11.43 6.26
C MET A 9 0.51 -11.51 7.16
N HIS A 10 0.42 -12.25 8.27
CA HIS A 10 1.58 -12.48 9.14
C HIS A 10 2.69 -13.29 8.45
N ALA A 11 2.34 -14.26 7.62
CA ALA A 11 3.30 -15.08 6.90
C ALA A 11 4.01 -14.30 5.79
N ALA A 12 3.35 -13.33 5.15
CA ALA A 12 3.96 -12.45 4.14
C ALA A 12 5.16 -11.69 4.72
N VAL A 13 5.06 -11.25 5.97
CA VAL A 13 6.16 -10.61 6.69
C VAL A 13 7.18 -11.64 7.20
N ARG A 14 6.73 -12.62 7.99
CA ARG A 14 7.65 -13.53 8.70
C ARG A 14 8.50 -14.39 7.76
N ALA A 15 7.90 -14.84 6.65
CA ALA A 15 8.54 -15.69 5.65
C ALA A 15 9.04 -14.92 4.42
N ASP A 16 9.11 -13.58 4.49
CA ASP A 16 9.59 -12.72 3.42
C ASP A 16 8.86 -12.96 2.07
N ARG A 17 7.54 -13.22 2.13
CA ARG A 17 6.66 -13.45 0.97
C ARG A 17 5.80 -12.24 0.57
N GLY A 18 6.07 -11.08 1.16
CA GLY A 18 5.49 -9.80 0.74
C GLY A 18 6.04 -9.31 -0.59
N PHE A 19 5.63 -8.11 -1.00
CA PHE A 19 6.08 -7.51 -2.26
C PHE A 19 7.60 -7.32 -2.31
N ASP A 20 8.19 -7.53 -3.49
CA ASP A 20 9.63 -7.35 -3.71
C ASP A 20 9.99 -5.86 -3.80
N VAL A 21 9.10 -5.06 -4.40
CA VAL A 21 9.22 -3.60 -4.47
C VAL A 21 7.94 -2.95 -3.97
N ILE A 22 8.09 -1.96 -3.10
CA ILE A 22 7.01 -1.15 -2.55
C ILE A 22 7.26 0.30 -2.93
N ILE A 23 6.33 0.88 -3.67
CA ILE A 23 6.35 2.26 -4.12
C ILE A 23 5.35 3.07 -3.29
N ILE A 24 5.76 4.19 -2.71
CA ILE A 24 4.86 5.10 -1.99
C ILE A 24 4.77 6.41 -2.77
N VAL A 25 3.54 6.86 -3.04
CA VAL A 25 3.26 8.13 -3.74
C VAL A 25 2.72 9.14 -2.73
N SER A 26 3.58 10.08 -2.36
CA SER A 26 3.37 11.08 -1.31
C SER A 26 2.98 12.44 -1.90
N SER A 27 2.33 13.30 -1.10
CA SER A 27 1.92 14.63 -1.58
C SER A 27 3.07 15.62 -1.75
N ASP A 28 4.18 15.41 -1.04
CA ASP A 28 5.32 16.31 -1.01
C ASP A 28 6.59 15.55 -0.64
N ARG A 29 7.73 16.23 -0.78
CA ARG A 29 9.06 15.69 -0.52
C ARG A 29 9.26 15.26 0.94
N ASP A 30 8.79 16.05 1.90
CA ASP A 30 8.96 15.76 3.32
C ASP A 30 8.23 14.47 3.72
N GLN A 31 7.02 14.26 3.20
CA GLN A 31 6.28 13.03 3.36
C GLN A 31 6.95 11.84 2.65
N ALA A 32 7.51 12.07 1.46
CA ALA A 32 8.26 11.03 0.75
C ALA A 32 9.47 10.56 1.56
N ASP A 33 10.27 11.49 2.08
CA ASP A 33 11.46 11.20 2.89
C ASP A 33 11.08 10.55 4.23
N PHE A 34 9.98 10.98 4.85
CA PHE A 34 9.41 10.33 6.04
C PHE A 34 9.07 8.87 5.77
N TRP A 35 8.33 8.58 4.70
CA TRP A 35 7.93 7.22 4.38
C TRP A 35 9.08 6.32 3.94
N GLN A 36 10.06 6.87 3.22
CA GLN A 36 11.29 6.13 2.90
C GLN A 36 11.94 5.63 4.19
N SER A 37 12.25 6.56 5.10
CA SER A 37 12.97 6.27 6.35
C SER A 37 12.17 5.33 7.24
N ARG A 38 10.88 5.61 7.43
CA ARG A 38 10.00 4.82 8.31
C ARG A 38 9.82 3.39 7.82
N LEU A 39 9.52 3.20 6.53
CA LEU A 39 9.24 1.87 6.00
C LEU A 39 10.49 1.01 5.92
N GLU A 40 11.66 1.59 5.63
CA GLU A 40 12.94 0.89 5.69
C GLU A 40 13.25 0.39 7.11
N ALA A 41 13.04 1.24 8.11
CA ALA A 41 13.26 0.89 9.52
C ALA A 41 12.21 -0.11 10.07
N SER A 42 11.03 -0.21 9.43
CA SER A 42 9.96 -1.15 9.80
C SER A 42 10.00 -2.50 9.07
N ARG A 43 11.02 -2.73 8.23
CA ARG A 43 11.22 -4.01 7.52
C ARG A 43 11.25 -5.19 8.50
N GLY A 44 10.56 -6.28 8.17
CA GLY A 44 10.40 -7.45 9.04
C GLY A 44 9.34 -7.28 10.14
N SER A 45 8.86 -6.06 10.40
CA SER A 45 7.70 -5.80 11.27
C SER A 45 6.41 -5.62 10.46
N VAL A 46 6.52 -4.90 9.33
CA VAL A 46 5.39 -4.52 8.45
C VAL A 46 5.53 -5.10 7.05
N THR A 47 6.74 -5.03 6.50
CA THR A 47 7.06 -5.45 5.13
C THR A 47 8.07 -6.61 5.14
N SER A 48 8.27 -7.26 3.99
CA SER A 48 9.37 -8.23 3.84
C SER A 48 10.71 -7.57 4.17
N ARG A 49 11.63 -8.31 4.81
CA ARG A 49 12.99 -7.79 5.10
C ARG A 49 13.77 -7.44 3.84
N ARG A 50 13.39 -8.02 2.71
CA ARG A 50 14.03 -7.86 1.40
C ARG A 50 13.33 -6.84 0.50
N ALA A 51 12.21 -6.27 0.95
CA ALA A 51 11.44 -5.33 0.14
C ALA A 51 12.26 -4.07 -0.16
N GLN A 52 12.41 -3.74 -1.43
CA GLN A 52 12.93 -2.45 -1.87
C GLN A 52 11.83 -1.40 -1.67
N ILE A 53 12.14 -0.32 -0.94
CA ILE A 53 11.20 0.78 -0.72
C ILE A 53 11.60 1.93 -1.66
N ILE A 54 10.64 2.46 -2.40
CA ILE A 54 10.80 3.63 -3.26
C ILE A 54 9.69 4.61 -2.91
N SER A 55 10.00 5.60 -2.08
CA SER A 55 9.07 6.68 -1.74
C SER A 55 9.35 7.91 -2.59
N LEU A 56 8.33 8.43 -3.24
CA LEU A 56 8.41 9.60 -4.11
C LEU A 56 7.25 10.55 -3.83
N ASP A 57 7.46 11.81 -4.17
CA ASP A 57 6.47 12.87 -4.15
C ASP A 57 5.73 12.98 -5.48
N GLU A 58 4.48 13.43 -5.43
CA GLU A 58 3.67 13.79 -6.59
C GLU A 58 3.87 15.28 -6.86
N ASP A 59 4.85 15.61 -7.69
CA ASP A 59 5.25 16.98 -8.06
C ASP A 59 4.55 17.49 -9.33
N TRP A 60 3.39 16.92 -9.67
CA TRP A 60 2.61 17.40 -10.80
C TRP A 60 2.03 18.80 -10.51
N PRO A 61 2.26 19.81 -11.37
CA PRO A 61 1.74 21.16 -11.15
C PRO A 61 0.20 21.16 -11.01
N GLY A 62 -0.28 21.59 -9.83
CA GLY A 62 -1.73 21.65 -9.52
C GLY A 62 -2.34 20.34 -9.02
N GLY A 63 -1.56 19.26 -8.94
CA GLY A 63 -2.01 17.93 -8.53
C GLY A 63 -2.74 17.17 -9.65
N ALA A 64 -2.25 15.99 -9.99
CA ALA A 64 -2.80 15.13 -11.03
C ALA A 64 -4.03 14.31 -10.60
N GLY A 65 -4.36 14.33 -9.30
CA GLY A 65 -5.33 13.40 -8.71
C GLY A 65 -4.80 11.96 -8.70
N GLN A 66 -5.60 11.00 -8.22
CA GLN A 66 -5.07 9.66 -7.96
C GLN A 66 -4.71 8.86 -9.22
N LEU A 67 -5.53 8.91 -10.28
CA LEU A 67 -5.25 8.09 -11.46
C LEU A 67 -3.97 8.55 -12.17
N LEU A 68 -3.95 9.81 -12.60
CA LEU A 68 -2.80 10.37 -13.32
C LEU A 68 -1.58 10.50 -12.40
N GLY A 69 -1.77 10.84 -11.13
CA GLY A 69 -0.69 10.86 -10.13
C GLY A 69 -0.04 9.49 -9.93
N THR A 70 -0.83 8.41 -9.91
CA THR A 70 -0.31 7.03 -9.86
C THR A 70 0.50 6.67 -11.12
N LEU A 71 0.01 7.05 -12.31
CA LEU A 71 0.72 6.77 -13.57
C LEU A 71 2.03 7.57 -13.67
N TYR A 72 2.00 8.83 -13.28
CA TYR A 72 3.19 9.67 -13.24
C TYR A 72 4.22 9.15 -12.22
N ALA A 73 3.75 8.72 -11.05
CA ALA A 73 4.57 8.07 -10.05
C ALA A 73 5.24 6.78 -10.57
N TRP A 74 4.54 6.00 -11.40
CA TRP A 74 5.13 4.83 -12.07
C TRP A 74 6.29 5.23 -12.99
N GLU A 75 6.13 6.28 -13.80
CA GLU A 75 7.20 6.78 -14.67
C GLU A 75 8.41 7.27 -13.86
N LYS A 76 8.19 8.06 -12.80
CA LYS A 76 9.25 8.50 -11.88
C LYS A 76 9.97 7.31 -11.23
N ALA A 77 9.24 6.31 -10.75
CA ALA A 77 9.81 5.13 -10.12
C ALA A 77 10.58 4.26 -11.12
N GLN A 78 10.10 4.16 -12.37
CA GLN A 78 10.78 3.46 -13.47
C GLN A 78 12.14 4.10 -13.82
N ALA A 79 12.29 5.42 -13.65
CA ALA A 79 13.56 6.09 -13.84
C ALA A 79 14.58 5.78 -12.72
N ASN A 80 14.11 5.51 -11.50
CA ASN A 80 14.95 5.14 -10.36
C ASN A 80 15.31 3.65 -10.34
N CYS A 81 14.45 2.81 -10.94
CA CYS A 81 14.59 1.36 -10.92
C CYS A 81 13.93 0.76 -12.14
N SER A 82 14.56 -0.24 -12.78
CA SER A 82 13.99 -0.93 -13.94
C SER A 82 12.76 -1.79 -13.58
N LEU A 83 11.63 -1.18 -13.23
CA LEU A 83 10.42 -1.87 -12.78
C LEU A 83 9.89 -2.85 -13.82
N HIS A 84 9.99 -2.52 -15.10
CA HIS A 84 9.64 -3.45 -16.20
C HIS A 84 10.47 -4.74 -16.15
N GLU A 85 11.79 -4.65 -15.97
CA GLU A 85 12.68 -5.82 -15.87
C GLU A 85 12.39 -6.61 -14.59
N ILE A 86 12.11 -5.92 -13.48
CA ILE A 86 11.70 -6.54 -12.21
C ILE A 86 10.43 -7.37 -12.42
N LEU A 87 9.40 -6.80 -13.05
CA LEU A 87 8.16 -7.52 -13.34
C LEU A 87 8.41 -8.69 -14.31
N GLN A 88 9.20 -8.50 -15.37
CA GLN A 88 9.56 -9.57 -16.32
C GLN A 88 10.32 -10.71 -15.65
N SER A 89 11.13 -10.44 -14.62
CA SER A 89 11.81 -11.47 -13.81
C SER A 89 10.86 -12.24 -12.87
N GLY A 90 9.56 -11.92 -12.90
CA GLY A 90 8.55 -12.56 -12.06
C GLY A 90 8.55 -12.07 -10.61
N LYS A 91 9.13 -10.89 -10.33
CA LYS A 91 8.97 -10.22 -9.04
C LYS A 91 7.66 -9.45 -8.97
N SER A 92 7.25 -9.11 -7.77
CA SER A 92 5.98 -8.45 -7.47
C SER A 92 6.22 -6.99 -7.04
N VAL A 93 5.41 -6.07 -7.57
CA VAL A 93 5.49 -4.64 -7.25
C VAL A 93 4.16 -4.17 -6.69
N ALA A 94 4.18 -3.43 -5.59
CA ALA A 94 3.01 -2.72 -5.09
C ALA A 94 3.25 -1.22 -5.04
N MET A 95 2.23 -0.44 -5.39
CA MET A 95 2.22 1.01 -5.27
C MET A 95 1.09 1.43 -4.33
N TYR A 96 1.41 2.32 -3.39
CA TYR A 96 0.48 2.85 -2.40
C TYR A 96 0.38 4.36 -2.59
N HIS A 97 -0.79 4.82 -3.02
CA HIS A 97 -1.04 6.24 -3.20
C HIS A 97 -1.53 6.83 -1.89
N THR A 98 -0.73 7.68 -1.25
CA THR A 98 -1.07 8.33 0.02
C THR A 98 -1.51 9.78 -0.16
N ALA A 99 -1.45 10.32 -1.38
CA ALA A 99 -1.72 11.72 -1.60
C ALA A 99 -3.18 12.12 -1.28
N GLY A 100 -3.33 13.24 -0.59
CA GLY A 100 -4.60 13.81 -0.17
C GLY A 100 -4.61 14.25 1.30
N ARG A 101 -5.08 15.47 1.57
CA ARG A 101 -5.05 16.10 2.91
C ARG A 101 -6.01 15.50 3.95
N GLY A 102 -6.84 14.55 3.56
CA GLY A 102 -7.76 13.87 4.49
C GLY A 102 -8.80 14.76 5.17
N MET A 103 -9.21 15.88 4.56
CA MET A 103 -10.09 16.90 5.20
C MET A 103 -11.34 16.35 5.87
N ARG A 104 -11.95 15.28 5.33
CA ARG A 104 -13.14 14.63 5.88
C ARG A 104 -12.90 13.98 7.25
N MET A 105 -11.65 13.65 7.59
CA MET A 105 -11.28 13.05 8.88
C MET A 105 -10.61 14.05 9.83
N ALA A 106 -10.66 15.35 9.52
CA ALA A 106 -10.18 16.37 10.45
C ALA A 106 -10.88 16.22 11.81
N PRO A 107 -10.15 16.32 12.94
CA PRO A 107 -8.79 16.82 13.06
C PRO A 107 -7.67 15.75 13.00
N LEU A 108 -7.98 14.47 12.75
CA LEU A 108 -6.99 13.38 12.88
C LEU A 108 -5.78 13.54 11.93
N PRO A 109 -5.93 13.82 10.62
CA PRO A 109 -4.79 14.08 9.76
C PRO A 109 -3.98 15.30 10.18
N ALA A 110 -4.62 16.33 10.76
CA ALA A 110 -3.90 17.55 11.17
C ALA A 110 -2.88 17.26 12.28
N ALA A 111 -3.17 16.31 13.18
CA ALA A 111 -2.24 15.84 14.19
C ALA A 111 -1.01 15.11 13.60
N GLU A 112 -1.11 14.65 12.35
CA GLU A 112 -0.06 13.95 11.61
C GLU A 112 0.38 14.77 10.38
N ALA A 113 0.44 16.11 10.50
CA ALA A 113 0.89 17.03 9.46
C ALA A 113 0.11 16.93 8.12
N ASN A 114 -1.20 16.69 8.21
CA ASN A 114 -2.12 16.43 7.10
C ASN A 114 -1.82 15.14 6.30
N ASN A 115 -1.00 14.23 6.84
CA ASN A 115 -0.77 12.92 6.28
C ASN A 115 -1.77 11.92 6.87
N LYS A 116 -2.88 11.69 6.15
CA LYS A 116 -3.92 10.75 6.58
C LYS A 116 -3.37 9.33 6.81
N SER A 117 -2.41 8.90 6.00
CA SER A 117 -1.87 7.54 6.06
C SER A 117 -0.93 7.34 7.26
N ALA A 118 -0.51 8.43 7.91
CA ALA A 118 0.31 8.41 9.13
C ALA A 118 -0.51 8.32 10.44
N ILE A 119 -1.84 8.34 10.37
CA ILE A 119 -2.70 8.14 11.54
C ILE A 119 -2.31 6.83 12.25
N LYS A 120 -2.11 6.92 13.56
CA LYS A 120 -1.65 5.83 14.42
C LYS A 120 -2.78 4.83 14.72
N LEU A 121 -2.43 3.56 14.71
CA LEU A 121 -3.27 2.40 15.03
C LEU A 121 -2.79 1.75 16.35
N PRO A 122 -3.65 0.99 17.05
CA PRO A 122 -3.34 0.49 18.41
C PRO A 122 -2.25 -0.60 18.46
N ARG A 123 -1.88 -1.20 17.32
CA ARG A 123 -0.80 -2.21 17.28
C ARG A 123 0.55 -1.52 17.44
N LEU A 124 1.35 -1.99 18.40
CA LEU A 124 2.75 -1.58 18.50
C LEU A 124 3.63 -2.44 17.60
N ILE A 125 4.59 -1.81 16.94
CA ILE A 125 5.66 -2.44 16.16
C ILE A 125 7.01 -1.96 16.70
N GLU A 126 8.04 -2.76 16.45
CA GLU A 126 9.41 -2.40 16.80
C GLU A 126 10.10 -1.78 15.58
N ILE A 127 10.65 -0.58 15.78
CA ILE A 127 11.47 0.16 14.83
C ILE A 127 12.68 0.67 15.61
N ASP A 128 13.89 0.35 15.17
CA ASP A 128 15.15 0.77 15.81
C ASP A 128 15.19 0.54 17.34
N GLY A 129 14.69 -0.62 17.79
CA GLY A 129 14.63 -1.01 19.20
C GLY A 129 13.58 -0.25 20.04
N ARG A 130 12.71 0.55 19.41
CA ARG A 130 11.64 1.28 20.08
C ARG A 130 10.27 0.73 19.68
N LYS A 131 9.37 0.63 20.66
CA LYS A 131 7.95 0.34 20.40
C LYS A 131 7.26 1.61 19.93
N THR A 132 6.76 1.60 18.71
CA THR A 132 5.98 2.69 18.11
C THR A 132 4.65 2.18 17.62
N ALA A 133 3.66 3.06 17.52
CA ALA A 133 2.37 2.70 16.95
C ALA A 133 2.51 2.46 15.45
N LEU A 134 1.85 1.40 14.97
CA LEU A 134 1.61 1.13 13.55
C LEU A 134 0.83 2.31 12.95
N THR A 135 1.09 2.70 11.71
CA THR A 135 0.25 3.67 10.98
C THR A 135 -0.80 2.99 10.11
N ILE A 136 -1.76 3.76 9.60
CA ILE A 136 -2.70 3.27 8.60
C ILE A 136 -1.94 2.70 7.38
N LEU A 137 -0.97 3.43 6.82
CA LEU A 137 -0.21 2.94 5.65
C LEU A 137 0.45 1.58 5.91
N GLU A 138 1.08 1.43 7.06
CA GLU A 138 1.71 0.17 7.47
C GLU A 138 0.66 -0.95 7.62
N GLY A 139 -0.52 -0.62 8.14
CA GLY A 139 -1.67 -1.54 8.16
C GLY A 139 -2.11 -1.98 6.76
N VAL A 140 -2.18 -1.04 5.80
CA VAL A 140 -2.51 -1.32 4.41
C VAL A 140 -1.44 -2.19 3.75
N ILE A 141 -0.15 -1.91 3.95
CA ILE A 141 0.92 -2.73 3.39
C ILE A 141 0.90 -4.15 4.00
N PHE A 142 0.66 -4.24 5.31
CA PHE A 142 0.58 -5.51 6.02
C PHE A 142 -0.58 -6.38 5.52
N GLN A 143 -1.77 -5.80 5.32
CA GLN A 143 -2.94 -6.56 4.87
C GLN A 143 -2.88 -6.97 3.39
N THR A 144 -2.18 -6.21 2.55
CA THR A 144 -2.03 -6.50 1.13
C THR A 144 -0.84 -7.40 0.83
N GLY A 145 0.06 -7.65 1.80
CA GLY A 145 1.20 -8.55 1.65
C GLY A 145 0.90 -9.90 0.97
N PRO A 146 -0.21 -10.61 1.29
CA PRO A 146 -0.58 -11.87 0.63
C PRO A 146 -0.75 -11.78 -0.89
N PHE A 147 -1.06 -10.60 -1.43
CA PHE A 147 -1.27 -10.39 -2.87
C PHE A 147 0.04 -10.54 -3.67
N ALA A 148 1.20 -10.36 -3.03
CA ALA A 148 2.51 -10.42 -3.70
C ALA A 148 2.77 -11.79 -4.35
N THR A 149 2.43 -12.88 -3.66
CA THR A 149 2.70 -14.24 -4.14
C THR A 149 1.83 -14.62 -5.33
N SER A 150 0.54 -14.24 -5.31
CA SER A 150 -0.38 -14.56 -6.40
C SER A 150 -0.22 -13.64 -7.61
N ARG A 151 0.43 -12.48 -7.46
CA ARG A 151 0.55 -11.43 -8.49
C ARG A 151 2.00 -11.18 -8.91
N ARG A 152 2.79 -12.24 -8.97
CA ARG A 152 4.15 -12.20 -9.53
C ARG A 152 4.14 -11.71 -10.97
N GLY A 153 5.06 -10.81 -11.32
CA GLY A 153 5.12 -10.16 -12.62
C GLY A 153 4.00 -9.14 -12.87
N ARG A 154 3.32 -8.68 -11.81
CA ARG A 154 2.24 -7.69 -11.90
C ARG A 154 2.48 -6.51 -10.95
N LEU A 155 1.96 -5.35 -11.34
CA LEU A 155 1.81 -4.18 -10.47
C LEU A 155 0.47 -4.28 -9.73
N CYS A 156 0.51 -4.13 -8.41
CA CYS A 156 -0.69 -3.92 -7.59
C CYS A 156 -0.76 -2.45 -7.15
N VAL A 157 -1.91 -1.82 -7.28
CA VAL A 157 -2.12 -0.43 -6.85
C VAL A 157 -3.13 -0.41 -5.71
N PHE A 158 -2.78 0.26 -4.62
CA PHE A 158 -3.61 0.39 -3.43
C PHE A 158 -3.67 1.85 -2.97
N TRP A 159 -4.75 2.16 -2.26
CA TRP A 159 -4.89 3.42 -1.54
C TRP A 159 -4.22 3.29 -0.18
N GLY A 160 -3.36 4.23 0.19
CA GLY A 160 -2.56 4.17 1.41
C GLY A 160 -3.36 4.23 2.71
N ASP A 161 -4.67 4.43 2.62
CA ASP A 161 -5.57 4.62 3.75
C ASP A 161 -6.74 3.63 3.82
N GLN A 162 -6.76 2.61 2.96
CA GLN A 162 -7.86 1.68 2.84
C GLN A 162 -7.61 0.41 3.65
N ILE A 163 -8.04 0.36 4.91
CA ILE A 163 -7.95 -0.84 5.75
C ILE A 163 -9.07 -1.83 5.42
N PHE A 164 -8.71 -3.09 5.16
CA PHE A 164 -9.64 -4.20 4.95
C PHE A 164 -8.98 -5.54 5.28
N ILE A 165 -9.80 -6.56 5.53
CA ILE A 165 -9.34 -7.96 5.62
C ILE A 165 -10.04 -8.72 4.50
N PRO A 166 -9.30 -9.35 3.56
CA PRO A 166 -9.92 -10.16 2.53
C PRO A 166 -10.81 -11.23 3.16
N SER A 167 -12.07 -11.31 2.74
CA SER A 167 -13.00 -12.35 3.19
C SER A 167 -12.87 -13.66 2.38
N ARG A 168 -12.27 -13.56 1.19
CA ARG A 168 -12.03 -14.65 0.21
C ARG A 168 -10.53 -14.85 -0.02
N PRO A 169 -10.10 -15.97 -0.63
CA PRO A 169 -8.70 -16.16 -1.05
C PRO A 169 -8.27 -15.05 -2.01
N VAL A 170 -6.99 -14.68 -1.95
CA VAL A 170 -6.41 -13.61 -2.77
C VAL A 170 -5.79 -14.14 -4.05
N ASP A 171 -6.39 -15.17 -4.64
CA ASP A 171 -5.90 -15.79 -5.88
C ASP A 171 -5.95 -14.80 -7.05
N PHE A 172 -5.12 -15.05 -8.06
CA PHE A 172 -5.13 -14.30 -9.33
C PHE A 172 -6.00 -15.07 -10.33
N GLU A 173 -6.99 -14.41 -10.91
CA GLU A 173 -7.90 -15.05 -11.87
C GLU A 173 -7.23 -15.24 -13.24
N GLY A 174 -6.31 -14.35 -13.61
CA GLY A 174 -5.46 -14.51 -14.80
C GLY A 174 -6.16 -14.40 -16.15
N LYS A 175 -7.44 -14.00 -16.17
CA LYS A 175 -8.23 -13.89 -17.41
C LYS A 175 -8.16 -12.51 -18.08
N HIS A 176 -7.68 -11.50 -17.38
CA HIS A 176 -7.75 -10.10 -17.81
C HIS A 176 -6.43 -9.36 -17.56
N HIS A 177 -6.19 -8.30 -18.34
CA HIS A 177 -5.03 -7.42 -18.18
C HIS A 177 -5.09 -6.55 -16.94
N ALA A 178 -6.26 -6.38 -16.33
CA ALA A 178 -6.47 -5.66 -15.09
C ALA A 178 -7.52 -6.40 -14.25
N GLU A 179 -7.32 -6.40 -12.93
CA GLU A 179 -8.29 -6.89 -11.96
C GLU A 179 -8.61 -5.74 -11.01
N ILE A 180 -9.90 -5.53 -10.74
CA ILE A 180 -10.36 -4.55 -9.75
C ILE A 180 -10.84 -5.32 -8.52
N LEU A 181 -10.19 -5.06 -7.39
CA LEU A 181 -10.61 -5.62 -6.10
C LEU A 181 -11.79 -4.81 -5.58
N SER A 182 -12.92 -5.47 -5.39
CA SER A 182 -14.14 -4.84 -4.88
C SER A 182 -14.89 -5.77 -3.93
N ILE A 183 -15.74 -5.18 -3.09
CA ILE A 183 -16.72 -5.91 -2.31
C ILE A 183 -17.84 -6.32 -3.28
N ARG A 184 -17.94 -7.61 -3.59
CA ARG A 184 -19.12 -8.16 -4.26
C ARG A 184 -20.25 -8.26 -3.24
N ALA A 185 -20.96 -7.14 -3.05
CA ALA A 185 -22.28 -7.12 -2.44
C ALA A 185 -23.34 -7.08 -3.56
N GLU A 186 -24.54 -7.58 -3.29
CA GLU A 186 -25.69 -7.25 -4.14
C GLU A 186 -25.89 -5.74 -4.07
N ILE A 187 -25.99 -5.11 -5.24
CA ILE A 187 -26.36 -3.70 -5.33
C ILE A 187 -27.86 -3.65 -4.99
N PRO A 188 -28.28 -2.94 -3.94
CA PRO A 188 -29.71 -2.76 -3.66
C PRO A 188 -30.38 -2.18 -4.89
N LEU A 189 -31.58 -2.63 -5.24
CA LEU A 189 -32.33 -2.09 -6.39
C LEU A 189 -33.46 -1.16 -5.95
N ASP A 190 -33.73 -1.10 -4.65
CA ASP A 190 -34.72 -0.19 -4.07
C ASP A 190 -34.10 1.17 -3.77
N GLU A 191 -34.92 2.20 -3.97
CA GLU A 191 -34.56 3.61 -3.79
C GLU A 191 -34.31 3.98 -2.32
N GLU A 192 -34.80 3.20 -1.37
CA GLU A 192 -34.69 3.48 0.07
C GLU A 192 -33.31 3.10 0.63
N THR A 193 -32.63 2.13 0.01
CA THR A 193 -31.29 1.68 0.38
C THR A 193 -30.17 2.41 -0.38
N TRP A 194 -30.50 3.21 -1.41
CA TRP A 194 -29.57 4.06 -2.18
C TRP A 194 -29.43 5.47 -1.62
#